data_AF-A0A447GIK0-F1
#
_entry.id   AF-A0A447GIK0-F1
#
_cell.length_a   1.000
_cell.length_b   1.000
_cell.length_c   1.000
_cell.angle_alpha   90.00
_cell.angle_beta   90.00
_cell.angle_gamma   90.00
#
_symmetry.space_group_name_H-M   'P 1'
#
loop_
_entity.id
_entity.type
_entity.pdbx_description
1 polymer ?
#
loop_
_entity_poly.entity_id
_entity_poly.type
_entity_poly.pdbx_seq_one_letter_code
_entity_poly.pdbx_strand_id
1 'polypeptide(L)'
;MNTTNKGEGPSAATGGLPNQPITPFMRKDSSTMTLPAATDRLQALCCECGNLRTYKVARNRRGYWGGRDWHRDLGDLKCSACRAVTTHALLADPTDFDERRQLAALGDRTFFSGWDEESFRCNQIQYRKGLPRNPNLQHSWWVRDADKARAAGQTTVAALCGETIKLPTPERTHTQKGGVYEAPRTFSEVEREDPDTGLSWLDLDCVDCLRVWNTAQAKKRRKELFVKIMRLAAEIDTLDAATVDRLLSHIEVQS
;
A
#
# COMPACT_ATOMS: atom_id res chain seq x y z
N MET A 1 12.31 27.04 -66.33
CA MET A 1 11.09 26.26 -66.03
C MET A 1 11.46 25.32 -64.89
N ASN A 2 11.12 25.68 -63.65
CA ASN A 2 10.00 25.11 -62.86
C ASN A 2 10.21 23.60 -62.61
N THR A 3 10.31 23.05 -61.40
CA THR A 3 9.70 23.43 -60.12
C THR A 3 10.47 22.76 -58.97
N THR A 4 10.62 23.52 -57.88
CA THR A 4 10.86 23.11 -56.51
C THR A 4 9.81 22.12 -56.01
N ASN A 5 10.21 21.14 -55.18
CA ASN A 5 9.28 20.48 -54.27
C ASN A 5 9.93 20.33 -52.88
N LYS A 6 9.50 21.19 -51.96
CA LYS A 6 9.68 21.09 -50.51
C LYS A 6 8.59 20.14 -50.00
N GLY A 7 9.00 19.05 -49.35
CA GLY A 7 8.11 18.19 -48.58
C GLY A 7 8.44 18.37 -47.10
N GLU A 8 7.56 19.07 -46.40
CA GLU A 8 7.63 19.44 -45.00
C GLU A 8 7.55 18.21 -44.08
N GLY A 9 8.44 18.14 -43.10
CA GLY A 9 8.34 17.18 -41.99
C GLY A 9 7.29 17.63 -40.98
N PRO A 10 6.47 16.72 -40.41
CA PRO A 10 5.58 17.08 -39.33
C PRO A 10 6.36 17.39 -38.05
N SER A 11 6.33 18.67 -37.71
CA SER A 11 6.75 19.29 -36.46
C SER A 11 6.05 18.68 -35.23
N ALA A 12 6.77 18.73 -34.12
CA ALA A 12 6.40 18.26 -32.80
C ALA A 12 5.04 18.78 -32.30
N ALA A 13 4.23 17.88 -31.76
CA ALA A 13 3.16 18.20 -30.84
C ALA A 13 3.49 17.57 -29.48
N THR A 14 4.34 18.24 -28.71
CA THR A 14 4.48 18.02 -27.27
C THR A 14 3.17 18.45 -26.59
N GLY A 15 2.26 17.49 -26.43
CA GLY A 15 1.06 17.64 -25.61
C GLY A 15 1.46 17.76 -24.14
N GLY A 16 1.84 18.97 -23.72
CA GLY A 16 1.96 19.33 -22.31
C GLY A 16 0.59 19.16 -21.65
N LEU A 17 0.48 18.19 -20.74
CA LEU A 17 -0.67 18.07 -19.87
C LEU A 17 -0.83 19.41 -19.11
N PRO A 18 -2.04 19.99 -19.04
CA PRO A 18 -2.25 21.21 -18.30
C PRO A 18 -1.93 20.95 -16.82
N ASN A 19 -0.98 21.75 -16.31
CA ASN A 19 -0.61 21.85 -14.91
C ASN A 19 -1.81 22.45 -14.14
N GLN A 20 -2.84 21.64 -13.91
CA GLN A 20 -3.98 22.02 -13.11
C GLN A 20 -3.52 22.04 -11.65
N PRO A 21 -3.68 23.16 -10.92
CA PRO A 21 -3.42 23.17 -9.50
C PRO A 21 -4.32 22.14 -8.84
N ILE A 22 -3.70 21.14 -8.19
CA ILE A 22 -4.41 20.24 -7.28
C ILE A 22 -4.95 21.15 -6.17
N THR A 23 -6.21 21.50 -6.27
CA THR A 23 -6.90 22.22 -5.20
C THR A 23 -6.78 21.37 -3.94
N PRO A 24 -6.45 21.96 -2.78
CA PRO A 24 -6.51 21.22 -1.53
C PRO A 24 -7.95 20.73 -1.40
N PHE A 25 -8.12 19.41 -1.30
CA PHE A 25 -9.40 18.75 -1.14
C PHE A 25 -9.96 19.13 0.23
N MET A 26 -10.51 20.33 0.33
CA MET A 26 -11.36 20.75 1.43
C MET A 26 -12.69 20.07 1.19
N ARG A 27 -12.91 18.92 1.84
CA ARG A 27 -14.28 18.46 2.07
C ARG A 27 -15.01 19.57 2.82
N LYS A 28 -16.09 20.07 2.21
CA LYS A 28 -17.09 20.94 2.85
C LYS A 28 -18.00 20.18 3.82
N ASP A 29 -17.80 18.88 3.97
CA ASP A 29 -18.39 18.13 5.06
C ASP A 29 -17.49 18.30 6.28
N SER A 30 -17.75 19.38 7.02
CA SER A 30 -17.43 19.49 8.44
C SER A 30 -18.23 18.45 9.23
N SER A 31 -18.07 17.18 8.89
CA SER A 31 -18.10 16.14 9.89
C SER A 31 -16.86 16.39 10.72
N THR A 32 -17.01 17.20 11.75
CA THR A 32 -16.14 17.15 12.93
C THR A 32 -15.79 15.69 13.11
N MET A 33 -14.53 15.32 12.84
CA MET A 33 -13.99 14.12 13.46
C MET A 33 -14.13 14.45 14.94
N THR A 34 -15.23 13.98 15.53
CA THR A 34 -15.41 13.99 16.96
C THR A 34 -14.30 13.09 17.45
N LEU A 35 -13.16 13.71 17.78
CA LEU A 35 -12.11 13.09 18.56
C LEU A 35 -12.84 12.40 19.71
N PRO A 36 -12.60 11.10 19.94
CA PRO A 36 -13.37 10.33 20.91
C PRO A 36 -13.45 11.11 22.22
N ALA A 37 -14.68 11.37 22.66
CA ALA A 37 -14.97 12.05 23.92
C ALA A 37 -14.70 11.08 25.07
N ALA A 38 -13.42 10.87 25.34
CA ALA A 38 -12.86 10.36 26.57
C ALA A 38 -11.51 11.05 26.71
N THR A 39 -11.04 11.26 27.93
CA THR A 39 -9.72 11.82 28.23
C THR A 39 -8.59 10.88 27.77
N ASP A 40 -8.51 10.59 26.48
CA ASP A 40 -7.49 9.76 25.87
C ASP A 40 -6.19 10.54 25.85
N ARG A 41 -5.26 10.08 26.67
CA ARG A 41 -3.90 10.58 26.68
C ARG A 41 -3.25 10.18 25.36
N LEU A 42 -3.27 11.07 24.37
CA LEU A 42 -2.53 10.90 23.12
C LEU A 42 -1.07 10.55 23.44
N GLN A 43 -0.51 9.59 22.71
CA GLN A 43 0.84 9.10 22.96
C GLN A 43 1.81 9.67 21.95
N ALA A 44 3.06 9.88 22.34
CA ALA A 44 4.10 10.32 21.42
C ALA A 44 5.42 9.61 21.74
N LEU A 45 6.17 9.28 20.70
CA LEU A 45 7.48 8.64 20.79
C LEU A 45 8.57 9.66 20.45
N CYS A 46 9.54 9.87 21.35
CA CYS A 46 10.67 10.75 21.06
C CYS A 46 11.53 10.17 19.93
N CYS A 47 11.77 10.95 18.87
CA CYS A 47 12.55 10.50 17.71
C CYS A 47 14.06 10.37 18.00
N GLU A 48 14.53 10.93 19.11
CA GLU A 48 15.96 10.89 19.48
C GLU A 48 16.29 9.73 20.43
N CYS A 49 15.45 9.48 21.43
CA CYS A 49 15.72 8.47 22.47
C CYS A 49 14.68 7.35 22.56
N GLY A 50 13.63 7.38 21.73
CA GLY A 50 12.57 6.36 21.75
C GLY A 50 11.69 6.37 23.00
N ASN A 51 11.80 7.36 23.88
CA ASN A 51 10.98 7.41 25.09
C ASN A 51 9.51 7.68 24.74
N LEU A 52 8.62 6.76 25.13
CA LEU A 52 7.18 6.91 24.98
C LEU A 52 6.64 7.83 26.07
N ARG A 53 5.73 8.73 25.69
CA ARG A 53 5.10 9.67 26.62
C ARG A 53 3.67 9.95 26.22
N THR A 54 2.96 10.65 27.10
CA THR A 54 1.66 11.21 26.80
C THR A 54 1.77 12.71 26.55
N TYR A 55 0.85 13.25 25.74
CA TYR A 55 0.74 14.67 25.45
C TYR A 55 -0.73 15.10 25.30
N LYS A 56 -0.99 16.40 25.42
CA LYS A 56 -2.31 17.01 25.14
C LYS A 56 -2.29 17.78 23.82
N VAL A 57 -1.25 18.59 23.64
CA VAL A 57 -1.04 19.42 22.45
C VAL A 57 0.45 19.40 22.12
N ALA A 58 0.79 19.15 20.86
CA ALA A 58 2.16 19.25 20.35
C ALA A 58 2.38 20.61 19.67
N ARG A 59 3.59 21.16 19.81
CA ARG A 59 3.98 22.40 19.12
C ARG A 59 4.46 22.05 17.71
N ASN A 60 4.43 23.02 16.80
CA ASN A 60 4.95 22.87 15.44
C ASN A 60 4.53 21.55 14.79
N ARG A 61 3.23 21.20 14.93
CA ARG A 61 2.70 19.95 14.41
C ARG A 61 2.89 19.92 12.89
N ARG A 62 3.50 18.84 12.43
CA ARG A 62 3.83 18.53 11.03
C ARG A 62 3.24 17.16 10.70
N GLY A 63 3.14 16.82 9.42
CA GLY A 63 2.52 15.57 8.98
C GLY A 63 1.02 15.64 8.69
N TYR A 64 0.37 16.79 8.94
CA TYR A 64 -1.01 16.98 8.49
C TYR A 64 -1.06 16.87 6.96
N TRP A 65 -1.87 15.93 6.48
CA TRP A 65 -1.89 15.52 5.10
C TRP A 65 -2.28 16.68 4.16
N GLY A 66 -1.34 17.04 3.27
CA GLY A 66 -1.43 18.20 2.38
C GLY A 66 -0.12 18.99 2.23
N GLY A 67 0.87 18.79 3.12
CA GLY A 67 2.21 19.36 3.04
C GLY A 67 3.25 18.44 2.36
N ARG A 68 4.45 18.97 2.08
CA ARG A 68 5.58 18.22 1.46
C ARG A 68 6.14 17.11 2.37
N ASP A 69 5.98 17.22 3.69
CA ASP A 69 6.55 16.30 4.71
C ASP A 69 5.47 15.42 5.37
N TRP A 70 4.52 14.93 4.59
CA TRP A 70 3.30 14.24 5.05
C TRP A 70 3.55 12.82 5.61
N HIS A 71 4.80 12.33 5.59
CA HIS A 71 5.14 10.93 5.84
C HIS A 71 4.85 10.43 7.27
N ARG A 72 4.85 11.33 8.26
CA ARG A 72 4.54 11.02 9.66
C ARG A 72 3.94 12.23 10.36
N ASP A 73 2.95 12.00 11.22
CA ASP A 73 2.47 13.00 12.16
C ASP A 73 3.57 13.24 13.21
N LEU A 74 4.19 14.42 13.13
CA LEU A 74 5.29 14.84 13.99
C LEU A 74 4.90 16.08 14.79
N GLY A 75 5.55 16.28 15.93
CA GLY A 75 5.45 17.52 16.68
C GLY A 75 6.55 17.68 17.71
N ASP A 76 6.74 18.91 18.16
CA ASP A 76 7.79 19.26 19.10
C ASP A 76 7.24 19.20 20.53
N LEU A 77 7.91 18.44 21.39
CA LEU A 77 7.53 18.26 22.79
C LEU A 77 8.78 18.24 23.70
N LYS A 78 8.64 18.65 24.97
CA LYS A 78 9.72 18.57 25.97
C LYS A 78 9.96 17.13 26.42
N CYS A 79 11.04 16.47 25.98
CA CYS A 79 11.36 15.11 26.40
C CYS A 79 11.99 15.11 27.80
N SER A 80 11.44 14.34 28.75
CA SER A 80 12.01 14.21 30.10
C SER A 80 13.34 13.47 30.12
N ALA A 81 13.53 12.49 29.22
CA ALA A 81 14.78 11.76 29.08
C ALA A 81 15.89 12.61 28.44
N CYS A 82 15.60 13.32 27.34
CA CYS A 82 16.58 14.21 26.68
C CYS A 82 16.77 15.54 27.41
N ARG A 83 15.85 15.91 28.31
CA ARG A 83 15.80 17.21 29.01
C ARG A 83 15.76 18.44 28.08
N ALA A 84 15.32 18.26 26.83
CA ALA A 84 15.23 19.29 25.80
C ALA A 84 13.88 19.22 25.06
N VAL A 85 13.60 20.22 24.23
CA VAL A 85 12.50 20.14 23.25
C VAL A 85 13.00 19.36 22.05
N THR A 86 12.35 18.25 21.73
CA THR A 86 12.75 17.33 20.66
C THR A 86 11.56 17.01 19.76
N THR A 87 11.84 16.51 18.55
CA THR A 87 10.81 16.02 17.63
C THR A 87 10.26 14.68 18.12
N HIS A 88 8.94 14.52 18.09
CA HIS A 88 8.26 13.29 18.46
C HIS A 88 7.31 12.83 17.35
N ALA A 89 7.22 11.52 17.17
CA ALA A 89 6.14 10.89 16.40
C ALA A 89 4.86 10.89 17.25
N LEU A 90 3.80 11.49 16.72
CA LEU A 90 2.50 11.60 17.38
C LEU A 90 1.67 10.37 17.04
N LEU A 91 1.24 9.65 18.07
CA LEU A 91 0.46 8.43 17.94
C LEU A 91 -1.00 8.78 18.24
N ALA A 92 -1.81 8.84 17.19
CA ALA A 92 -3.22 9.16 17.27
C ALA A 92 -4.05 8.07 17.97
N ASP A 93 -3.56 6.82 17.92
CA ASP A 93 -4.16 5.66 18.54
C ASP A 93 -3.01 4.69 18.97
N PRO A 94 -3.25 3.66 19.81
CA PRO A 94 -2.20 2.71 20.23
C PRO A 94 -1.66 1.83 19.07
N THR A 95 -2.26 1.96 17.90
CA THR A 95 -1.84 1.38 16.64
C THR A 95 -1.28 2.47 15.72
N ASP A 96 -0.32 2.15 14.86
CA ASP A 96 0.32 3.17 14.03
C ASP A 96 -0.63 3.54 12.85
N PHE A 97 -1.42 4.60 13.03
CA PHE A 97 -2.36 5.11 12.01
C PHE A 97 -1.63 5.48 10.71
N ASP A 98 -0.43 6.05 10.83
CA ASP A 98 0.40 6.43 9.69
C ASP A 98 0.90 5.19 8.95
N GLU A 99 1.30 4.15 9.67
CA GLU A 99 1.64 2.84 9.09
C GLU A 99 0.45 2.25 8.32
N ARG A 100 -0.75 2.23 8.92
CA ARG A 100 -1.95 1.73 8.24
C ARG A 100 -2.23 2.52 6.97
N ARG A 101 -2.07 3.84 7.02
CA ARG A 101 -2.31 4.72 5.88
C ARG A 101 -1.24 4.55 4.79
N GLN A 102 0.01 4.32 5.17
CA GLN A 102 1.08 3.91 4.27
C GLN A 102 0.73 2.57 3.61
N LEU A 103 0.34 1.55 4.39
CA LEU A 103 -0.08 0.26 3.85
C LEU A 103 -1.24 0.40 2.86
N ALA A 104 -2.19 1.30 3.14
CA ALA A 104 -3.29 1.63 2.23
C ALA A 104 -2.83 2.29 0.92
N ALA A 105 -1.86 3.21 0.99
CA ALA A 105 -1.21 3.76 -0.20
C ALA A 105 -0.43 2.70 -0.99
N LEU A 106 0.01 1.63 -0.33
CA LEU A 106 0.71 0.50 -0.93
C LEU A 106 -0.25 -0.67 -1.28
N GLY A 107 -1.55 -0.42 -1.35
CA GLY A 107 -2.55 -1.37 -1.85
C GLY A 107 -3.31 -2.18 -0.79
N ASP A 108 -3.05 -1.99 0.51
CA ASP A 108 -3.80 -2.66 1.57
C ASP A 108 -5.15 -1.97 1.83
N ARG A 109 -6.24 -2.61 1.42
CA ARG A 109 -7.60 -2.08 1.59
C ARG A 109 -8.29 -2.52 2.88
N THR A 110 -7.60 -3.24 3.78
CA THR A 110 -8.27 -3.90 4.91
C THR A 110 -8.59 -2.97 6.08
N PHE A 111 -7.81 -1.90 6.27
CA PHE A 111 -7.93 -1.03 7.46
C PHE A 111 -8.97 0.09 7.32
N PHE A 112 -9.26 0.53 6.09
CA PHE A 112 -10.12 1.70 5.85
C PHE A 112 -11.38 1.31 5.07
N SER A 113 -12.29 0.59 5.73
CA SER A 113 -13.56 0.13 5.13
C SER A 113 -14.49 1.27 4.70
N GLY A 114 -14.34 2.47 5.27
CA GLY A 114 -15.12 3.66 4.92
C GLY A 114 -14.50 4.55 3.85
N TRP A 115 -13.32 4.20 3.32
CA TRP A 115 -12.70 4.98 2.24
C TRP A 115 -13.27 4.55 0.89
N ASP A 116 -13.65 5.55 0.09
CA ASP A 116 -13.98 5.35 -1.31
C ASP A 116 -12.71 5.23 -2.17
N GLU A 117 -12.90 4.84 -3.44
CA GLU A 117 -11.81 4.66 -4.39
C GLU A 117 -10.97 5.93 -4.59
N GLU A 118 -11.64 7.09 -4.57
CA GLU A 118 -10.97 8.38 -4.74
C GLU A 118 -10.07 8.71 -3.53
N SER A 119 -10.51 8.41 -2.32
CA SER A 119 -9.72 8.59 -1.09
C SER A 119 -8.46 7.73 -1.13
N PHE A 120 -8.57 6.46 -1.55
CA PHE A 120 -7.41 5.60 -1.77
C PHE A 120 -6.49 6.17 -2.86
N ARG A 121 -7.03 6.63 -3.98
CA ARG A 121 -6.25 7.22 -5.08
C ARG A 121 -5.51 8.47 -4.64
N CYS A 122 -6.18 9.39 -3.94
CA CYS A 122 -5.55 10.59 -3.38
C CYS A 122 -4.43 10.21 -2.41
N ASN A 123 -4.68 9.25 -1.51
CA ASN A 123 -3.66 8.78 -0.57
C ASN A 123 -2.43 8.20 -1.30
N GLN A 124 -2.64 7.38 -2.34
CA GLN A 124 -1.58 6.83 -3.18
C GLN A 124 -0.76 7.92 -3.88
N ILE A 125 -1.44 8.91 -4.48
CA ILE A 125 -0.78 10.01 -5.18
C ILE A 125 0.08 10.82 -4.20
N GLN A 126 -0.47 11.19 -3.05
CA GLN A 126 0.30 11.91 -2.03
C GLN A 126 1.46 11.05 -1.55
N TYR A 127 1.23 9.75 -1.35
CA TYR A 127 2.26 8.84 -0.88
C TYR A 127 3.49 8.78 -1.81
N ARG A 128 3.25 8.87 -3.11
CA ARG A 128 4.28 8.73 -4.14
C ARG A 128 5.04 10.02 -4.44
N LYS A 129 4.52 11.19 -4.09
CA LYS A 129 5.18 12.48 -4.41
C LYS A 129 6.55 12.67 -3.75
N GLY A 130 6.81 12.00 -2.63
CA GLY A 130 8.02 12.21 -1.82
C GLY A 130 9.13 11.18 -2.00
N LEU A 131 8.93 10.15 -2.82
CA LEU A 131 9.85 9.01 -2.87
C LEU A 131 10.34 8.75 -4.31
N PRO A 132 11.66 8.81 -4.58
CA PRO A 132 12.18 8.26 -5.83
C PRO A 132 11.82 6.79 -5.88
N ARG A 133 11.30 6.33 -7.03
CA ARG A 133 10.88 4.95 -7.20
C ARG A 133 11.55 4.35 -8.41
N ASN A 134 11.90 3.09 -8.24
CA ASN A 134 12.44 2.27 -9.30
C ASN A 134 11.39 2.10 -10.42
N PRO A 135 11.62 2.66 -11.62
CA PRO A 135 10.70 2.54 -12.75
C PRO A 135 10.69 1.12 -13.35
N ASN A 136 11.67 0.29 -12.99
CA ASN A 136 11.89 -1.05 -13.53
C ASN A 136 11.28 -2.17 -12.66
N LEU A 137 10.37 -1.82 -11.74
CA LEU A 137 9.68 -2.81 -10.92
C LEU A 137 8.68 -3.64 -11.75
N GLN A 138 8.71 -4.96 -11.57
CA GLN A 138 7.71 -5.87 -12.11
C GLN A 138 6.47 -5.86 -11.23
N HIS A 139 5.46 -5.12 -11.67
CA HIS A 139 4.18 -5.06 -10.98
C HIS A 139 3.29 -6.25 -11.30
N SER A 140 2.58 -6.75 -10.30
CA SER A 140 1.49 -7.71 -10.47
C SER A 140 0.14 -6.99 -10.38
N TRP A 141 -0.90 -7.53 -11.02
CA TRP A 141 -2.27 -7.01 -10.99
C TRP A 141 -3.28 -8.17 -11.02
N TRP A 142 -4.54 -7.89 -10.68
CA TRP A 142 -5.60 -8.89 -10.81
C TRP A 142 -6.03 -9.02 -12.27
N VAL A 143 -6.07 -10.26 -12.78
CA VAL A 143 -6.49 -10.55 -14.17
C VAL A 143 -7.87 -9.98 -14.47
N ARG A 144 -8.84 -10.17 -13.56
CA ARG A 144 -10.20 -9.62 -13.70
C ARG A 144 -10.23 -8.09 -13.87
N ASP A 145 -9.32 -7.37 -13.22
CA ASP A 145 -9.28 -5.90 -13.28
C ASP A 145 -8.66 -5.45 -14.60
N ALA A 146 -7.65 -6.18 -15.10
CA ALA A 146 -7.11 -5.97 -16.44
C ALA A 146 -8.11 -6.29 -17.55
N ASP A 147 -8.86 -7.39 -17.44
CA ASP A 147 -9.90 -7.75 -18.42
C ASP A 147 -11.03 -6.71 -18.44
N LYS A 148 -11.44 -6.23 -17.26
CA LYS A 148 -12.41 -5.13 -17.15
C LYS A 148 -11.88 -3.85 -17.80
N ALA A 149 -10.61 -3.50 -17.55
CA ALA A 149 -9.97 -2.33 -18.16
C ALA A 149 -9.89 -2.45 -19.70
N ARG A 150 -9.50 -3.62 -20.22
CA ARG A 150 -9.50 -3.92 -21.66
C ARG A 150 -10.89 -3.81 -22.27
N ALA A 151 -11.89 -4.40 -21.63
CA ALA A 151 -13.29 -4.33 -22.09
C ALA A 151 -13.82 -2.88 -22.11
N ALA A 152 -13.32 -2.03 -21.22
CA ALA A 152 -13.60 -0.59 -21.19
C ALA A 152 -12.74 0.24 -22.14
N GLY A 153 -11.88 -0.38 -22.97
CA GLY A 153 -10.97 0.32 -23.90
C GLY A 153 -9.84 1.08 -23.20
N GLN A 154 -9.54 0.78 -21.95
CA GLN A 154 -8.46 1.42 -21.19
C GLN A 154 -7.10 0.80 -21.56
N THR A 155 -6.06 1.62 -21.56
CA THR A 155 -4.67 1.21 -21.84
C THR A 155 -3.83 1.02 -20.58
N THR A 156 -4.43 1.24 -19.41
CA THR A 156 -3.75 1.15 -18.11
C THR A 156 -4.58 0.36 -17.12
N VAL A 157 -3.92 -0.19 -16.10
CA VAL A 157 -4.55 -0.91 -14.99
C VAL A 157 -3.84 -0.57 -13.69
N ALA A 158 -4.57 -0.65 -12.58
CA ALA A 158 -3.97 -0.57 -11.26
C ALA A 158 -3.28 -1.90 -10.91
N ALA A 159 -1.99 -1.83 -10.59
CA ALA A 159 -1.24 -2.88 -9.95
C ALA A 159 -1.74 -3.14 -8.52
N LEU A 160 -1.37 -4.29 -7.94
CA LEU A 160 -1.72 -4.66 -6.56
C LEU A 160 -1.22 -3.65 -5.53
N CYS A 161 -0.06 -3.03 -5.75
CA CYS A 161 0.47 -1.96 -4.90
C CYS A 161 -0.23 -0.60 -5.12
N GLY A 162 -1.26 -0.55 -5.98
CA GLY A 162 -2.03 0.64 -6.33
C GLY A 162 -1.39 1.51 -7.42
N GLU A 163 -0.30 1.06 -8.06
CA GLU A 163 0.37 1.82 -9.10
C GLU A 163 -0.36 1.70 -10.44
N THR A 164 -0.50 2.80 -11.18
CA THR A 164 -1.06 2.75 -12.53
C THR A 164 0.04 2.35 -13.51
N ILE A 165 -0.12 1.17 -14.11
CA ILE A 165 0.82 0.64 -15.11
C ILE A 165 0.14 0.53 -16.47
N LYS A 166 0.94 0.56 -17.54
CA LYS A 166 0.44 0.25 -18.89
C LYS A 166 0.02 -1.21 -18.93
N LEU A 167 -1.15 -1.48 -19.50
CA LEU A 167 -1.61 -2.84 -19.73
C LEU A 167 -0.67 -3.52 -20.73
N PRO A 168 -0.07 -4.66 -20.38
CA PRO A 168 0.71 -5.41 -21.35
C PRO A 168 -0.19 -5.99 -22.43
N THR A 169 0.37 -6.12 -23.64
CA THR A 169 -0.27 -6.80 -24.75
C THR A 169 -0.57 -8.26 -24.38
N PRO A 170 -1.70 -8.82 -24.86
CA PRO A 170 -2.15 -10.16 -24.50
C PRO A 170 -1.15 -11.28 -24.87
N GLU A 171 -0.23 -11.03 -25.79
CA GLU A 171 0.85 -11.94 -26.20
C GLU A 171 1.92 -12.14 -25.12
N ARG A 172 2.05 -11.20 -24.17
CA ARG A 172 2.86 -11.43 -22.96
C ARG A 172 2.06 -12.32 -22.02
N THR A 173 2.26 -13.62 -22.19
CA THR A 173 1.69 -14.67 -21.36
C THR A 173 1.90 -14.36 -19.89
N HIS A 174 0.78 -14.12 -19.21
CA HIS A 174 0.72 -14.12 -17.77
C HIS A 174 1.29 -15.44 -17.27
N THR A 175 2.41 -15.41 -16.55
CA THR A 175 2.71 -16.52 -15.65
C THR A 175 1.63 -16.47 -14.57
N GLN A 176 0.60 -17.31 -14.70
CA GLN A 176 -0.39 -17.50 -13.64
C GLN A 176 0.38 -17.87 -12.37
N LYS A 177 0.43 -16.94 -11.42
CA LYS A 177 1.05 -17.17 -10.11
C LYS A 177 0.13 -18.11 -9.32
N GLY A 178 0.36 -19.41 -9.44
CA GLY A 178 -0.39 -20.47 -8.77
C GLY A 178 0.39 -21.05 -7.59
N GLY A 179 0.55 -20.29 -6.51
CA GLY A 179 1.34 -20.69 -5.34
C GLY A 179 0.67 -20.38 -4.00
N VAL A 180 1.06 -21.12 -2.95
CA VAL A 180 0.63 -20.89 -1.54
C VAL A 180 1.27 -19.63 -0.96
N TYR A 181 2.50 -19.35 -1.38
CA TYR A 181 3.30 -18.17 -1.04
C TYR A 181 4.22 -17.90 -2.23
N GLU A 182 4.29 -16.64 -2.66
CA GLU A 182 5.19 -16.23 -3.74
C GLU A 182 6.43 -15.60 -3.11
N ALA A 183 7.56 -16.28 -3.22
CA ALA A 183 8.85 -15.68 -2.92
C ALA A 183 9.23 -14.69 -4.04
N PRO A 184 9.99 -13.63 -3.75
CA PRO A 184 10.57 -12.79 -4.79
C PRO A 184 11.39 -13.64 -5.78
N ARG A 185 11.28 -13.34 -7.07
CA ARG A 185 12.14 -13.96 -8.08
C ARG A 185 13.60 -13.54 -7.87
N THR A 186 14.52 -14.40 -8.28
CA THR A 186 15.94 -14.02 -8.40
C THR A 186 16.05 -12.81 -9.31
N PHE A 187 16.70 -11.77 -8.84
CA PHE A 187 16.79 -10.50 -9.56
C PHE A 187 18.02 -10.45 -10.47
N SER A 188 17.93 -9.63 -11.51
CA SER A 188 19.08 -9.33 -12.36
C SER A 188 20.06 -8.47 -11.57
N GLU A 189 21.35 -8.81 -11.59
CA GLU A 189 22.41 -7.96 -11.03
C GLU A 189 22.75 -6.77 -11.94
N VAL A 190 22.10 -6.65 -13.10
CA VAL A 190 22.30 -5.53 -14.02
C VAL A 190 21.55 -4.30 -13.52
N GLU A 191 22.32 -3.31 -13.06
CA GLU A 191 21.83 -1.97 -12.77
C GLU A 191 21.56 -1.21 -14.07
N ARG A 192 20.43 -0.49 -14.10
CA ARG A 192 20.07 0.42 -15.18
C ARG A 192 20.00 1.83 -14.62
N GLU A 193 20.78 2.73 -15.20
CA GLU A 193 20.69 4.15 -14.87
C GLU A 193 19.43 4.74 -15.51
N ASP A 194 18.65 5.45 -14.70
CA ASP A 194 17.54 6.25 -15.17
C ASP A 194 18.06 7.59 -15.73
N PRO A 195 17.92 7.85 -17.03
CA PRO A 195 18.46 9.06 -17.66
C PRO A 195 17.85 10.36 -17.12
N ASP A 196 16.64 10.31 -16.55
CA ASP A 196 15.94 11.50 -16.05
C ASP A 196 16.38 11.87 -14.63
N THR A 197 16.76 10.89 -13.81
CA THR A 197 17.10 11.10 -12.39
C THR A 197 18.57 10.87 -12.07
N GLY A 198 19.34 10.20 -12.94
CA GLY A 198 20.72 9.78 -12.69
C GLY A 198 20.84 8.70 -11.61
N LEU A 199 19.73 8.08 -11.22
CA LEU A 199 19.69 7.01 -10.22
C LEU A 199 19.79 5.63 -10.90
N SER A 200 20.59 4.74 -10.34
CA SER A 200 20.69 3.35 -10.79
C SER A 200 19.63 2.48 -10.12
N TRP A 201 18.98 1.64 -10.92
CA TRP A 201 17.89 0.77 -10.48
C TRP A 201 18.05 -0.66 -10.99
N LEU A 202 17.66 -1.64 -10.19
CA LEU A 202 17.65 -3.05 -10.55
C LEU A 202 16.27 -3.49 -11.07
N ASP A 203 16.25 -4.44 -12.02
CA ASP A 203 15.02 -5.11 -12.44
C ASP A 203 14.57 -6.09 -11.33
N LEU A 204 13.50 -5.74 -10.60
CA LEU A 204 13.05 -6.46 -9.40
C LEU A 204 11.53 -6.68 -9.42
N ASP A 205 11.05 -7.72 -8.73
CA ASP A 205 9.63 -7.82 -8.40
C ASP A 205 9.21 -6.66 -7.48
N CYS A 206 8.03 -6.09 -7.73
CA CYS A 206 7.47 -5.11 -6.80
C CYS A 206 7.13 -5.78 -5.45
N VAL A 207 7.92 -5.50 -4.42
CA VAL A 207 7.77 -6.08 -3.06
C VAL A 207 6.38 -5.79 -2.48
N ASP A 208 5.81 -4.62 -2.76
CA ASP A 208 4.45 -4.30 -2.32
C ASP A 208 3.38 -5.13 -3.02
N CYS A 209 3.53 -5.38 -4.32
CA CYS A 209 2.63 -6.30 -5.03
C CYS A 209 2.74 -7.72 -4.44
N LEU A 210 3.95 -8.18 -4.12
CA LEU A 210 4.17 -9.48 -3.47
C LEU A 210 3.54 -9.54 -2.08
N ARG A 211 3.70 -8.49 -1.26
CA ARG A 211 3.08 -8.38 0.06
C ARG A 211 1.56 -8.46 -0.03
N VAL A 212 0.94 -7.66 -0.89
CA VAL A 212 -0.52 -7.65 -1.08
C VAL A 212 -1.01 -9.02 -1.56
N TRP A 213 -0.31 -9.63 -2.52
CA TRP A 213 -0.62 -10.97 -3.01
C TRP A 213 -0.54 -12.03 -1.90
N ASN A 214 0.59 -12.11 -1.20
CA ASN A 214 0.82 -13.11 -0.15
C ASN A 214 -0.16 -12.92 1.02
N THR A 215 -0.49 -11.68 1.37
CA THR A 215 -1.52 -11.38 2.39
C THR A 215 -2.89 -11.89 1.95
N ALA A 216 -3.26 -11.67 0.69
CA ALA A 216 -4.53 -12.17 0.13
C ALA A 216 -4.57 -13.71 0.09
N GLN A 217 -3.47 -14.36 -0.31
CA GLN A 217 -3.37 -15.83 -0.29
C GLN A 217 -3.46 -16.38 1.13
N ALA A 218 -2.72 -15.82 2.09
CA ALA A 218 -2.79 -16.23 3.49
C ALA A 218 -4.22 -16.09 4.04
N LYS A 219 -4.90 -14.97 3.74
CA LYS A 219 -6.31 -14.77 4.12
C LYS A 219 -7.24 -15.81 3.50
N LYS A 220 -7.05 -16.14 2.21
CA LYS A 220 -7.82 -17.19 1.53
C LYS A 220 -7.61 -18.54 2.18
N ARG A 221 -6.36 -18.92 2.47
CA ARG A 221 -6.02 -20.20 3.12
C ARG A 221 -6.55 -20.30 4.55
N ARG A 222 -6.47 -19.23 5.33
CA ARG A 222 -7.08 -19.18 6.68
C ARG A 222 -8.58 -19.42 6.63
N LYS A 223 -9.28 -18.85 5.64
CA LYS A 223 -10.72 -19.10 5.43
C LYS A 223 -10.99 -20.54 5.00
N GLU A 224 -10.23 -21.09 4.06
CA GLU A 224 -10.35 -22.49 3.63
C GLU A 224 -10.13 -23.46 4.79
N LEU A 225 -9.09 -23.21 5.61
CA LEU A 225 -8.80 -23.99 6.81
C LEU A 225 -9.94 -23.89 7.82
N PHE A 226 -10.43 -22.67 8.09
CA PHE A 226 -11.56 -22.46 9.00
C PHE A 226 -12.80 -23.26 8.57
N VAL A 227 -13.16 -23.23 7.28
CA VAL A 227 -14.29 -24.02 6.75
C VAL A 227 -14.08 -25.52 6.96
N LYS A 228 -12.87 -26.02 6.73
CA LYS A 228 -12.54 -27.44 6.96
C LYS A 228 -12.61 -27.81 8.44
N ILE A 229 -12.11 -26.96 9.34
CA ILE A 229 -12.20 -27.16 10.80
C ILE A 229 -13.66 -27.17 11.25
N MET A 230 -14.48 -26.23 10.78
CA MET A 230 -15.90 -26.18 11.13
C MET A 230 -16.66 -27.41 10.64
N ARG A 231 -16.34 -27.90 9.43
CA ARG A 231 -16.91 -29.15 8.92
C ARG A 231 -16.50 -30.34 9.78
N LEU A 232 -15.21 -30.45 10.11
CA LEU A 232 -14.72 -31.49 10.99
C LEU A 232 -15.45 -31.45 12.34
N ALA A 233 -15.57 -30.25 12.94
CA ALA A 233 -16.25 -30.05 14.21
C ALA A 233 -17.72 -30.50 14.17
N ALA A 234 -18.43 -30.26 13.07
CA ALA A 234 -19.81 -30.73 12.89
C ALA A 234 -19.91 -32.25 12.71
N GLU A 235 -18.87 -32.90 12.19
CA GLU A 235 -18.82 -34.36 12.01
C GLU A 235 -18.38 -35.08 13.31
N ILE A 236 -17.77 -34.38 14.29
CA ILE A 236 -17.31 -34.98 15.57
C ILE A 236 -18.43 -35.67 16.34
N ASP A 237 -19.63 -35.11 16.38
CA ASP A 237 -20.77 -35.69 17.11
C ASP A 237 -21.23 -37.05 16.54
N THR A 238 -20.78 -37.39 15.33
CA THR A 238 -21.09 -38.66 14.66
C THR A 238 -19.97 -39.69 14.77
N LEU A 239 -18.83 -39.34 15.37
CA LEU A 239 -17.69 -40.23 15.52
C LEU A 239 -17.91 -41.23 16.66
N ASP A 240 -17.49 -42.48 16.43
CA ASP A 240 -17.43 -43.48 17.49
C ASP A 240 -16.28 -43.18 18.48
N ALA A 241 -16.39 -43.72 19.69
CA ALA A 241 -15.43 -43.49 20.77
C ALA A 241 -13.98 -43.89 20.39
N ALA A 242 -13.78 -44.97 19.63
CA ALA A 242 -12.44 -45.40 19.24
C ALA A 242 -11.78 -44.45 18.24
N THR A 243 -12.58 -43.80 17.38
CA THR A 243 -12.12 -42.75 16.48
C THR A 243 -11.79 -41.46 17.22
N VAL A 244 -12.60 -41.09 18.22
CA VAL A 244 -12.34 -39.93 19.09
C VAL A 244 -11.02 -40.11 19.87
N ASP A 245 -10.80 -41.27 20.49
CA ASP A 245 -9.58 -41.54 21.26
C ASP A 245 -8.32 -41.48 20.39
N ARG A 246 -8.38 -42.00 19.15
CA ARG A 246 -7.29 -41.86 18.16
C ARG A 246 -7.00 -40.39 17.83
N LEU A 247 -8.03 -39.58 17.61
CA LEU A 247 -7.86 -38.15 17.31
C LEU A 247 -7.25 -37.39 18.50
N LEU A 248 -7.72 -37.64 19.72
CA LEU A 248 -7.17 -37.03 20.93
C LEU A 248 -5.68 -37.35 21.09
N SER A 249 -5.28 -38.60 20.88
CA SER A 249 -3.87 -39.02 20.94
C SER A 249 -2.95 -38.32 19.94
N HIS A 250 -3.48 -37.76 18.84
CA HIS A 250 -2.67 -37.03 17.85
C HIS A 250 -2.61 -35.52 18.12
N ILE A 251 -3.58 -34.99 18.85
CA ILE A 251 -3.64 -33.56 19.21
C ILE A 251 -2.77 -33.29 20.45
N GLU A 252 -2.78 -34.19 21.45
CA GLU A 252 -2.03 -34.01 22.70
C GLU A 252 -0.51 -34.15 22.54
N VAL A 253 -0.03 -34.73 21.44
CA VAL A 253 1.42 -34.91 21.18
C VAL A 253 2.11 -33.61 20.72
N GLN A 254 1.35 -32.54 20.44
CA GLN A 254 1.90 -31.28 19.89
C GLN A 254 1.73 -30.05 20.79
N SER A 255 1.27 -30.19 22.03
CA SER A 255 1.28 -29.14 23.07
C SER A 255 2.51 -29.26 23.96
#